data_AF-A0A7I7JXM8-F1
#
_entry.id   AF-A0A7I7JXM8-F1
#
_cell.length_a   1.000
_cell.length_b   1.000
_cell.length_c   1.000
_cell.angle_alpha   90.00
_cell.angle_beta   90.00
_cell.angle_gamma   90.00
#
_symmetry.space_group_name_H-M   'P 1'
#
loop_
_entity.id
_entity.type
_entity.pdbx_description
1 polymer ?
#
loop_
_entity_poly.entity_id
_entity_poly.type
_entity_poly.pdbx_seq_one_letter_code
_entity_poly.pdbx_strand_id
1 'polypeptide(L)'
;MPGPRRTVFATRAPTFEKNLIPSRKGAKIERMAEDSDYAGALRSAALRVTRPRMAVLQAVEQHPHADTELIIRAARDVLPDISRQTVYDALNALAATGLVRRIQPAGSVARYETRVADNHHHMVCRSCGVIADVDCAVGDAPCLTASDDLGFDVDEAEVIYWGFCPRCTASRMSRSHP
;
A
#
# COMPACT_ATOMS: atom_id res chain seq x y z
N MET A 1 39.27 19.27 14.33
CA MET A 1 38.16 19.51 15.28
C MET A 1 37.08 18.49 15.00
N PRO A 2 36.76 17.59 15.94
CA PRO A 2 35.81 16.49 15.75
C PRO A 2 34.34 16.98 15.85
N GLY A 3 33.45 16.34 15.08
CA GLY A 3 32.09 16.79 14.75
C GLY A 3 31.03 16.70 15.86
N PRO A 4 29.78 17.09 15.56
CA PRO A 4 28.73 17.25 16.56
C PRO A 4 28.19 15.92 17.08
N ARG A 5 27.96 15.86 18.39
CA ARG A 5 27.44 14.71 19.13
C ARG A 5 25.98 14.44 18.77
N ARG A 6 25.68 13.21 18.33
CA ARG A 6 24.30 12.72 18.21
C ARG A 6 23.72 12.44 19.60
N THR A 7 22.69 13.18 19.98
CA THR A 7 21.81 12.85 21.11
C THR A 7 20.92 11.66 20.76
N VAL A 8 21.08 10.56 21.49
CA VAL A 8 20.19 9.39 21.41
C VAL A 8 18.95 9.68 22.23
N PHE A 9 17.81 9.92 21.58
CA PHE A 9 16.50 9.91 22.22
C PHE A 9 16.02 8.45 22.36
N ALA A 10 15.87 8.00 23.60
CA ALA A 10 15.23 6.73 23.92
C ALA A 10 13.72 6.86 23.77
N THR A 11 13.13 6.30 22.71
CA THR A 11 11.68 6.18 22.57
C THR A 11 11.18 4.99 23.37
N ARG A 12 10.33 5.26 24.36
CA ARG A 12 9.59 4.27 25.15
C ARG A 12 8.65 3.44 24.25
N ALA A 13 8.56 2.14 24.54
CA ALA A 13 7.61 1.22 23.92
C ALA A 13 6.15 1.60 24.25
N PRO A 14 5.18 1.42 23.33
CA PRO A 14 3.79 1.67 23.61
C PRO A 14 3.21 0.54 24.47
N THR A 15 2.52 0.94 25.54
CA THR A 15 1.68 0.08 26.38
C THR A 15 0.50 -0.45 25.59
N PHE A 16 0.28 -1.77 25.68
CA PHE A 16 -0.90 -2.47 25.19
C PHE A 16 -2.17 -1.88 25.84
N GLU A 17 -2.91 -1.04 25.12
CA GLU A 17 -4.23 -0.60 25.52
C GLU A 17 -5.28 -1.64 25.14
N LYS A 18 -6.26 -1.78 26.04
CA LYS A 18 -7.25 -2.86 26.11
C LYS A 18 -8.18 -2.83 24.90
N ASN A 19 -8.34 -4.01 24.28
CA ASN A 19 -9.35 -4.30 23.26
C ASN A 19 -10.76 -3.94 23.76
N LEU A 20 -11.31 -2.83 23.27
CA LEU A 20 -12.74 -2.56 23.31
C LEU A 20 -13.38 -3.30 22.13
N ILE A 21 -14.07 -4.40 22.39
CA ILE A 21 -14.84 -5.10 21.35
C ILE A 21 -15.98 -4.16 20.91
N PRO A 22 -16.03 -3.73 19.64
CA PRO A 22 -17.04 -2.78 19.21
C PRO A 22 -18.44 -3.42 19.28
N SER A 23 -19.40 -2.67 19.84
CA SER A 23 -20.81 -3.08 19.85
C SER A 23 -21.34 -3.25 18.43
N ARG A 24 -22.23 -4.23 18.20
CA ARG A 24 -22.85 -4.51 16.89
C ARG A 24 -23.46 -3.27 16.22
N LYS A 25 -23.90 -2.27 17.02
CA LYS A 25 -24.44 -1.01 16.50
C LYS A 25 -23.34 -0.07 15.99
N GLY A 26 -22.17 -0.04 16.66
CA GLY A 26 -20.99 0.73 16.23
C GLY A 26 -20.39 0.19 14.94
N ALA A 27 -20.18 -1.12 14.87
CA ALA A 27 -19.65 -1.81 13.67
C ALA A 27 -20.57 -1.76 12.43
N LYS A 28 -21.83 -1.31 12.60
CA LYS A 28 -22.75 -1.04 11.50
C LYS A 28 -22.66 0.42 11.03
N ILE A 29 -22.48 1.36 11.95
CA ILE A 29 -22.33 2.79 11.64
C ILE A 29 -20.98 3.04 10.96
N GLU A 30 -19.90 2.47 11.49
CA GLU A 30 -18.55 2.56 10.90
C GLU A 30 -18.54 2.02 9.46
N ARG A 31 -19.10 0.83 9.25
CA ARG A 31 -19.20 0.20 7.93
C ARG A 31 -20.06 1.01 6.95
N MET A 32 -21.14 1.63 7.41
CA MET A 32 -21.96 2.52 6.57
C MET A 32 -21.21 3.80 6.20
N ALA A 33 -20.36 4.31 7.10
CA ALA A 33 -19.51 5.47 6.84
C ALA A 33 -18.39 5.12 5.83
N GLU A 34 -17.73 3.97 5.99
CA GLU A 34 -16.74 3.43 5.05
C GLU A 34 -17.37 3.20 3.66
N ASP A 35 -18.52 2.54 3.59
CA ASP A 35 -19.27 2.34 2.34
C ASP A 35 -19.62 3.68 1.67
N SER A 36 -19.96 4.69 2.47
CA SER A 36 -20.24 6.05 1.98
C SER A 36 -19.00 6.74 1.43
N ASP A 37 -17.83 6.49 2.02
CA ASP A 37 -16.55 7.06 1.60
C ASP A 37 -16.07 6.45 0.26
N TYR A 38 -16.10 5.11 0.15
CA TYR A 38 -15.79 4.43 -1.12
C TYR A 38 -16.73 4.84 -2.25
N ALA A 39 -18.03 4.94 -1.96
CA ALA A 39 -19.00 5.42 -2.94
C ALA A 39 -18.73 6.87 -3.35
N GLY A 40 -18.20 7.69 -2.43
CA GLY A 40 -17.74 9.05 -2.69
C GLY A 40 -16.54 9.08 -3.62
N ALA A 41 -15.47 8.35 -3.28
CA ALA A 41 -14.26 8.24 -4.08
C ALA A 41 -14.54 7.78 -5.53
N LEU A 42 -15.38 6.74 -5.69
CA LEU A 42 -15.80 6.25 -7.01
C LEU A 42 -16.53 7.34 -7.83
N ARG A 43 -17.43 8.10 -7.21
CA ARG A 43 -18.16 9.20 -7.87
C ARG A 43 -17.22 10.32 -8.30
N SER A 44 -16.31 10.72 -7.42
CA SER A 44 -15.30 11.76 -7.72
C SER A 44 -14.39 11.36 -8.87
N ALA A 45 -14.09 10.06 -9.01
CA ALA A 45 -13.35 9.48 -10.12
C ALA A 45 -14.19 9.20 -11.39
N ALA A 46 -15.45 9.68 -11.44
CA ALA A 46 -16.40 9.43 -12.54
C ALA A 46 -16.67 7.94 -12.82
N LEU A 47 -16.42 7.05 -11.85
CA LEU A 47 -16.75 5.64 -11.95
C LEU A 47 -18.17 5.39 -11.44
N ARG A 48 -18.91 4.55 -12.15
CA ARG A 48 -20.17 4.00 -11.62
C ARG A 48 -19.89 3.29 -10.29
N VAL A 49 -20.65 3.67 -9.26
CA VAL A 49 -20.65 3.01 -7.95
C VAL A 49 -21.29 1.64 -8.09
N THR A 50 -20.49 0.59 -7.92
CA THR A 50 -20.95 -0.80 -7.97
C THR A 50 -20.42 -1.57 -6.77
N ARG A 51 -21.16 -2.59 -6.31
CA ARG A 51 -20.71 -3.43 -5.19
C ARG A 51 -19.32 -4.05 -5.45
N PRO A 52 -18.99 -4.58 -6.64
CA PRO A 52 -17.65 -5.09 -6.91
C PRO A 52 -16.55 -4.05 -6.77
N ARG A 53 -16.74 -2.82 -7.29
CA ARG A 53 -15.73 -1.76 -7.17
C ARG A 53 -15.50 -1.32 -5.73
N MET A 54 -16.58 -1.19 -4.95
CA MET A 54 -16.46 -0.87 -3.51
C MET A 54 -15.73 -1.99 -2.76
N ALA A 55 -16.10 -3.26 -3.00
CA ALA A 55 -15.46 -4.39 -2.33
C ALA A 55 -13.97 -4.53 -2.70
N VAL A 56 -13.60 -4.28 -3.95
CA VAL A 56 -12.20 -4.30 -4.38
C VAL A 56 -11.41 -3.13 -3.82
N LEU A 57 -11.98 -1.91 -3.82
CA LEU A 57 -11.32 -0.73 -3.25
C LEU A 57 -11.07 -0.92 -1.74
N GLN A 58 -12.08 -1.39 -1.01
CA GLN A 58 -11.95 -1.76 0.40
C GLN A 58 -10.88 -2.84 0.62
N ALA A 59 -10.87 -3.89 -0.22
CA ALA A 59 -9.90 -4.97 -0.10
C ALA A 59 -8.45 -4.48 -0.27
N VAL A 60 -8.20 -3.56 -1.20
CA VAL A 60 -6.87 -2.97 -1.42
C VAL A 60 -6.48 -2.07 -0.25
N GLU A 61 -7.40 -1.24 0.26
CA GLU A 61 -7.11 -0.36 1.40
C GLU A 61 -6.76 -1.15 2.67
N GLN A 62 -7.49 -2.22 2.95
CA GLN A 62 -7.24 -3.07 4.12
C GLN A 62 -5.99 -3.94 3.98
N HIS A 63 -5.50 -4.15 2.76
CA HIS A 63 -4.33 -4.96 2.48
C HIS A 63 -3.35 -4.22 1.56
N PRO A 64 -2.66 -3.17 2.06
CA PRO A 64 -1.68 -2.44 1.26
C PRO A 64 -0.62 -3.39 0.70
N HIS A 65 -0.26 -3.20 -0.57
CA HIS A 65 0.69 -4.05 -1.31
C HIS A 65 0.25 -5.51 -1.49
N ALA A 66 -1.05 -5.81 -1.38
CA ALA A 66 -1.57 -7.13 -1.67
C ALA A 66 -1.38 -7.49 -3.15
N ASP A 67 -1.13 -8.78 -3.39
CA ASP A 67 -1.26 -9.33 -4.74
C ASP A 67 -2.74 -9.55 -5.09
N THR A 68 -3.00 -9.82 -6.38
CA THR A 68 -4.37 -10.03 -6.85
C THR A 68 -5.06 -11.22 -6.17
N GLU A 69 -4.33 -12.27 -5.78
CA GLU A 69 -4.94 -13.44 -5.13
C GLU A 69 -5.48 -13.10 -3.75
N LEU A 70 -4.72 -12.32 -2.97
CA LEU A 70 -5.19 -11.84 -1.67
C LEU A 70 -6.38 -10.90 -1.83
N ILE A 71 -6.35 -10.00 -2.81
CA ILE A 71 -7.48 -9.09 -3.09
C ILE A 71 -8.73 -9.88 -3.49
N ILE A 72 -8.61 -10.91 -4.32
CA ILE A 72 -9.74 -11.78 -4.70
C ILE A 72 -10.34 -12.46 -3.47
N ARG A 73 -9.50 -12.97 -2.55
CA ARG A 73 -9.98 -13.58 -1.30
C ARG A 73 -10.71 -12.57 -0.43
N ALA A 74 -10.10 -11.41 -0.17
CA ALA A 74 -10.69 -10.36 0.66
C ALA A 74 -12.01 -9.82 0.04
N ALA A 75 -12.06 -9.63 -1.28
CA ALA A 75 -13.29 -9.21 -1.96
C ALA A 75 -14.41 -10.26 -1.84
N ARG A 76 -14.08 -11.56 -1.78
CA ARG A 76 -15.04 -12.65 -1.57
C ARG A 76 -15.60 -12.71 -0.15
N ASP A 77 -14.85 -12.26 0.83
CA ASP A 77 -15.35 -12.14 2.21
C ASP A 77 -16.52 -11.14 2.29
N VAL A 78 -16.56 -10.15 1.37
CA VAL A 78 -17.65 -9.17 1.23
C VAL A 78 -18.70 -9.59 0.19
N LEU A 79 -18.26 -10.19 -0.92
CA LEU A 79 -19.09 -10.62 -2.05
C LEU A 79 -18.73 -12.06 -2.47
N PRO A 80 -19.32 -13.08 -1.85
CA PRO A 80 -18.91 -14.48 -2.04
C PRO A 80 -18.89 -14.95 -3.50
N ASP A 81 -19.83 -14.47 -4.32
CA ASP A 81 -19.99 -14.88 -5.72
C ASP A 81 -19.17 -14.03 -6.72
N ILE A 82 -18.33 -13.09 -6.25
CA ILE A 82 -17.52 -12.27 -7.15
C ILE A 82 -16.54 -13.14 -7.96
N SER A 83 -16.61 -13.00 -9.29
CA SER A 83 -15.70 -13.71 -10.19
C SER A 83 -14.31 -13.08 -10.17
N ARG A 84 -13.29 -13.87 -10.51
CA ARG A 84 -11.91 -13.37 -10.66
C ARG A 84 -11.85 -12.27 -11.73
N GLN A 85 -12.51 -12.47 -12.87
CA GLN A 85 -12.56 -11.49 -13.95
C GLN A 85 -13.12 -10.15 -13.46
N THR A 86 -14.20 -10.18 -12.68
CA THR A 86 -14.80 -8.97 -12.11
C THR A 86 -13.84 -8.23 -11.18
N VAL A 87 -13.00 -8.94 -10.42
CA VAL A 87 -11.95 -8.31 -9.60
C VAL A 87 -10.88 -7.65 -10.48
N TYR A 88 -10.41 -8.33 -11.52
CA TYR A 88 -9.46 -7.75 -12.48
C TYR A 88 -10.03 -6.50 -13.16
N ASP A 89 -11.29 -6.54 -13.62
CA ASP A 89 -11.95 -5.41 -14.27
C ASP A 89 -12.09 -4.21 -13.31
N ALA A 90 -12.40 -4.48 -12.04
CA ALA A 90 -12.45 -3.46 -11.00
C ALA A 90 -11.06 -2.87 -10.72
N LEU A 91 -10.02 -3.69 -10.53
CA LEU A 91 -8.64 -3.21 -10.34
C LEU A 91 -8.16 -2.35 -11.50
N ASN A 92 -8.42 -2.77 -12.74
CA ASN A 92 -8.05 -2.01 -13.93
C ASN A 92 -8.77 -0.64 -13.97
N ALA A 93 -10.07 -0.61 -13.66
CA ALA A 93 -10.83 0.64 -13.63
C ALA A 93 -10.39 1.59 -12.51
N LEU A 94 -10.11 1.06 -11.32
CA LEU A 94 -9.60 1.83 -10.19
C LEU A 94 -8.19 2.38 -10.48
N ALA A 95 -7.32 1.58 -11.10
CA ALA A 95 -5.99 2.00 -11.50
C ALA A 95 -6.01 3.08 -12.58
N ALA A 96 -6.85 2.91 -13.60
CA ALA A 96 -7.00 3.90 -14.68
C ALA A 96 -7.52 5.27 -14.21
N THR A 97 -8.12 5.33 -13.02
CA THR A 97 -8.62 6.58 -12.42
C THR A 97 -7.76 7.09 -11.27
N GLY A 98 -6.63 6.44 -10.99
CA GLY A 98 -5.72 6.82 -9.91
C GLY A 98 -6.26 6.58 -8.51
N LEU A 99 -7.37 5.86 -8.33
CA LEU A 99 -7.88 5.47 -7.00
C LEU A 99 -7.07 4.33 -6.37
N VAL A 100 -6.39 3.56 -7.21
CA VAL A 100 -5.49 2.48 -6.80
C VAL A 100 -4.21 2.62 -7.62
N ARG A 101 -3.05 2.47 -7.00
CA ARG A 101 -1.79 2.32 -7.74
C ARG A 101 -1.47 0.85 -7.93
N ARG A 102 -0.96 0.50 -9.12
CA ARG A 102 -0.42 -0.82 -9.43
C ARG A 102 1.10 -0.74 -9.45
N ILE A 103 1.74 -1.47 -8.54
CA ILE A 103 3.20 -1.54 -8.44
C ILE A 103 3.63 -2.91 -8.96
N GLN A 104 4.67 -2.96 -9.78
CA GLN A 104 5.22 -4.24 -10.23
C GLN A 104 6.74 -4.21 -10.27
N PRO A 105 7.41 -4.41 -9.11
CA PRO A 105 8.85 -4.49 -9.07
C PRO A 105 9.35 -5.60 -10.01
N ALA A 106 10.46 -5.37 -10.69
CA ALA A 106 11.02 -6.33 -11.64
C ALA A 106 11.14 -7.74 -11.02
N GLY A 107 10.63 -8.76 -11.72
CA GLY A 107 10.62 -10.15 -11.26
C GLY A 107 9.61 -10.46 -10.14
N SER A 108 8.69 -9.54 -9.83
CA SER A 108 7.63 -9.72 -8.83
C SER A 108 6.23 -9.72 -9.46
N VAL A 109 5.27 -10.33 -8.75
CA VAL A 109 3.85 -10.20 -9.09
C VAL A 109 3.37 -8.78 -8.80
N ALA A 110 2.39 -8.31 -9.57
CA ALA A 110 1.78 -7.00 -9.37
C ALA A 110 1.13 -6.88 -7.98
N ARG A 111 1.35 -5.74 -7.33
CA ARG A 111 0.79 -5.35 -6.04
C ARG A 111 -0.07 -4.10 -6.21
N TYR A 112 -0.98 -3.89 -5.28
CA TYR A 112 -1.91 -2.77 -5.32
C TYR A 112 -1.98 -2.03 -3.99
N GLU A 113 -2.24 -0.73 -4.04
CA GLU A 113 -2.39 0.14 -2.88
C GLU A 113 -3.38 1.27 -3.17
N THR A 114 -4.00 1.85 -2.13
CA THR A 114 -4.84 3.05 -2.21
C THR A 114 -4.10 4.33 -1.83
N ARG A 115 -2.86 4.21 -1.35
CA ARG A 115 -1.99 5.36 -1.08
C ARG A 115 -1.52 5.92 -2.42
N VAL A 116 -2.29 6.86 -2.94
CA VAL A 116 -2.12 7.48 -4.25
C VAL A 116 -1.90 8.98 -4.06
N ALA A 117 -1.10 9.59 -4.94
CA ALA A 117 -0.83 11.03 -4.96
C ALA A 117 0.04 11.60 -3.82
N ASP A 118 0.87 10.78 -3.17
CA ASP A 118 2.02 11.27 -2.42
C ASP A 118 3.34 10.70 -2.97
N ASN A 119 4.45 11.34 -2.64
CA ASN A 119 5.77 10.94 -3.12
C ASN A 119 6.41 9.94 -2.15
N HIS A 120 5.84 8.74 -2.06
CA HIS A 120 6.46 7.61 -1.38
C HIS A 120 7.09 6.65 -2.39
N HIS A 121 7.97 5.80 -1.88
CA HIS A 121 8.74 4.82 -2.63
C HIS A 121 8.61 3.46 -1.97
N HIS A 122 9.10 2.42 -2.65
CA HIS A 122 8.94 1.05 -2.17
C HIS A 122 10.28 0.42 -1.80
N MET A 123 10.34 -0.21 -0.62
CA MET A 123 11.41 -1.13 -0.25
C MET A 123 10.98 -2.56 -0.51
N VAL A 124 11.75 -3.33 -1.27
CA VAL A 124 11.44 -4.72 -1.62
C VAL A 124 12.48 -5.67 -1.07
N CYS A 125 12.02 -6.65 -0.30
CA CYS A 125 12.89 -7.71 0.23
C CYS A 125 13.23 -8.75 -0.85
N ARG A 126 14.52 -8.92 -1.12
CA ARG A 126 15.05 -9.91 -2.07
C ARG A 126 14.76 -11.36 -1.69
N SER A 127 14.51 -11.65 -0.41
CA SER A 127 14.32 -13.02 0.06
C SER A 127 12.85 -13.45 0.10
N CYS A 128 11.93 -12.56 0.46
CA CYS A 128 10.52 -12.93 0.63
C CYS A 128 9.54 -12.05 -0.14
N GLY A 129 10.03 -11.05 -0.88
CA GLY A 129 9.19 -10.17 -1.70
C GLY A 129 8.23 -9.29 -0.91
N VAL A 130 8.43 -9.11 0.41
CA VAL A 130 7.64 -8.12 1.17
C VAL A 130 7.98 -6.72 0.67
N ILE A 131 6.96 -5.90 0.53
CA ILE A 131 7.05 -4.49 0.16
C ILE A 131 6.69 -3.65 1.37
N ALA A 132 7.43 -2.57 1.59
CA ALA A 132 7.13 -1.56 2.60
C ALA A 132 7.29 -0.17 2.00
N ASP A 133 6.47 0.76 2.45
CA ASP A 133 6.59 2.17 2.08
C ASP A 133 7.82 2.79 2.72
N VAL A 134 8.41 3.71 1.99
CA VAL A 134 9.36 4.69 2.51
C VAL A 134 9.03 6.04 1.91
N ASP A 135 8.84 7.05 2.76
CA ASP A 135 8.66 8.41 2.30
C ASP A 135 9.93 8.88 1.57
N CYS A 136 9.77 9.77 0.60
CA CYS A 136 10.93 10.28 -0.13
C CYS A 136 11.98 10.89 0.82
N ALA A 137 13.26 10.62 0.52
CA ALA A 137 14.38 10.95 1.40
C ALA A 137 14.57 12.47 1.64
N VAL A 138 13.99 13.33 0.81
CA VAL A 138 14.12 14.79 0.88
C VAL A 138 12.77 15.42 0.53
N GLY A 139 12.20 16.22 1.45
CA GLY A 139 11.10 17.18 1.25
C GLY A 139 10.24 17.07 -0.03
N ASP A 140 10.12 18.17 -0.77
CA ASP A 140 9.33 18.26 -2.02
C ASP A 140 9.90 17.34 -3.08
N ALA A 141 9.04 16.54 -3.70
CA ALA A 141 9.32 15.35 -4.51
C ALA A 141 10.49 15.46 -5.52
N PRO A 142 11.75 15.29 -5.11
CA PRO A 142 12.91 15.49 -6.00
C PRO A 142 12.99 14.38 -7.04
N CYS A 143 12.36 13.23 -6.77
CA CYS A 143 12.34 12.08 -7.67
C CYS A 143 11.56 12.36 -8.96
N LEU A 144 10.59 13.27 -8.93
CA LEU A 144 9.88 13.74 -10.12
C LEU A 144 10.64 14.85 -10.87
N THR A 145 11.63 15.47 -10.23
CA THR A 145 12.47 16.49 -10.86
C THR A 145 13.84 15.89 -11.18
N ALA A 146 13.94 15.28 -12.36
CA ALA A 146 15.23 14.80 -12.86
C ALA A 146 16.24 15.96 -12.90
N SER A 147 17.49 15.70 -12.53
CA SER A 147 18.55 16.73 -12.57
C SER A 147 18.81 17.24 -13.99
N ASP A 148 18.52 16.40 -14.98
CA ASP A 148 18.43 16.72 -16.41
C ASP A 148 17.28 15.86 -16.96
N ASP A 149 16.17 16.50 -17.32
CA ASP A 149 14.99 15.82 -17.87
C ASP A 149 15.16 15.42 -19.34
N LEU A 150 16.24 15.87 -20.00
CA LEU A 150 16.54 15.61 -21.41
C LEU A 150 15.38 15.96 -22.37
N GLY A 151 14.49 16.88 -21.96
CA GLY A 151 13.30 17.28 -22.71
C GLY A 151 12.12 16.31 -22.65
N PHE A 152 12.11 15.35 -21.71
CA PHE A 152 10.95 14.50 -21.44
C PHE A 152 9.91 15.26 -20.60
N ASP A 153 8.63 15.05 -20.90
CA ASP A 153 7.52 15.43 -20.02
C ASP A 153 7.33 14.31 -18.99
N VAL A 154 7.96 14.45 -17.82
CA VAL A 154 7.97 13.42 -16.77
C VAL A 154 6.71 13.56 -15.91
N ASP A 155 5.82 12.58 -16.02
CA ASP A 155 4.58 12.49 -15.23
C ASP A 155 4.65 11.48 -14.08
N GLU A 156 5.60 10.54 -14.10
CA GLU A 156 5.84 9.56 -13.03
C GLU A 156 7.34 9.24 -12.83
N ALA A 157 7.72 9.04 -11.56
CA ALA A 157 9.00 8.45 -11.17
C ALA A 157 8.79 7.34 -10.14
N GLU A 158 9.37 6.17 -10.38
CA GLU A 158 9.32 5.03 -9.47
C GLU A 158 10.72 4.75 -8.91
N VAL A 159 10.85 4.80 -7.58
CA VAL A 159 12.09 4.44 -6.88
C VAL A 159 11.84 3.17 -6.08
N ILE A 160 12.67 2.15 -6.34
CA ILE A 160 12.59 0.86 -5.62
C ILE A 160 13.92 0.57 -4.94
N TYR A 161 13.90 0.49 -3.61
CA TYR A 161 15.04 0.08 -2.81
C TYR A 161 15.02 -1.44 -2.61
N TRP A 162 16.05 -2.14 -3.07
CA TRP A 162 16.14 -3.60 -2.94
C TRP A 162 17.07 -4.01 -1.79
N GLY A 163 16.54 -4.76 -0.83
CA GLY A 163 17.29 -5.16 0.38
C GLY A 163 16.79 -6.44 1.04
N PHE A 164 16.97 -6.57 2.35
CA PHE A 164 16.46 -7.67 3.15
C PHE A 164 15.65 -7.09 4.32
N CYS A 165 14.42 -7.57 4.50
CA CYS A 165 13.60 -7.16 5.63
C CYS A 165 14.17 -7.69 6.96
N PRO A 166 13.84 -7.08 8.12
CA PRO A 166 14.38 -7.47 9.42
C PRO A 166 14.22 -8.98 9.72
N ARG A 167 13.07 -9.56 9.36
CA ARG A 167 12.78 -10.99 9.51
C ARG A 167 13.76 -11.87 8.72
N CYS A 168 14.01 -11.52 7.45
CA CYS A 168 14.92 -12.28 6.60
C CYS A 168 16.38 -12.08 7.02
N THR A 169 16.76 -10.88 7.45
CA THR A 169 18.10 -10.61 7.99
C THR A 169 18.35 -11.45 9.25
N ALA A 170 17.42 -11.47 10.21
CA ALA A 170 17.54 -12.29 11.41
C ALA A 170 17.64 -13.80 11.09
N SER A 171 16.80 -14.31 10.17
CA SER A 171 16.86 -15.72 9.74
C SER A 171 18.15 -16.10 9.01
N ARG A 172 18.82 -15.14 8.35
CA ARG A 172 20.14 -15.37 7.74
C ARG A 172 21.24 -15.42 8.79
N MET A 173 21.21 -14.51 9.76
CA MET A 173 22.20 -14.45 10.84
C MET A 173 22.16 -15.70 11.73
N SER A 174 20.97 -16.25 11.99
CA SER A 174 20.83 -17.49 12.77
C SER A 174 21.36 -18.73 12.04
N ARG A 175 21.41 -18.73 10.70
CA ARG A 175 21.98 -19.84 9.91
C ARG A 175 23.50 -19.75 9.77
N SER A 176 24.08 -18.58 10.03
CA SER A 176 25.53 -18.35 9.96
C SER A 176 26.24 -18.52 11.31
N HIS A 177 25.51 -18.83 12.38
CA HIS A 177 26.10 -19.19 13.67
C HIS A 177 25.97 -20.72 13.85
N PRO A 178 27.08 -21.48 13.77
CA PRO A 178 27.08 -22.93 14.00
C PRO A 178 26.78 -23.30 15.46
#